data_AF-A0A9Q4GBI2-F1
#
_entry.id   AF-A0A9Q4GBI2-F1
#
_cell.length_a   1.000
_cell.length_b   1.000
_cell.length_c   1.000
_cell.angle_alpha   90.00
_cell.angle_beta   90.00
_cell.angle_gamma   90.00
#
_symmetry.space_group_name_H-M   'P 1'
#
loop_
_entity.id
_entity.type
_entity.pdbx_description
1 polymer ?
#
loop_
_entity_poly.entity_id
_entity_poly.type
_entity_poly.pdbx_seq_one_letter_code
_entity_poly.pdbx_strand_id
1 'polypeptide(L)'
;MNKDAAFDYLKNNLDLFFGFMKEKYPFFNKSNVFIRDLQYGVKNFFERKSVKLSYKDVEETASRLIQTLEKDGILFKVSENAWKLNYVPKEEPKPEEAKPAEGAKPEEGKAENA
;
A
#
# COMPACT_ATOMS: atom_id res chain seq x y z
N MET A 1 -17.77 16.80 3.42
CA MET A 1 -17.42 15.38 3.69
C MET A 1 -16.88 15.33 5.10
N ASN A 2 -17.24 14.32 5.90
CA ASN A 2 -16.74 14.16 7.27
C ASN A 2 -15.49 13.25 7.31
N LYS A 3 -14.79 13.23 8.44
CA LYS A 3 -13.59 12.40 8.65
C LYS A 3 -13.81 10.90 8.39
N ASP A 4 -14.97 10.37 8.74
CA ASP A 4 -15.24 8.93 8.66
C ASP A 4 -15.33 8.49 7.19
N ALA A 5 -16.12 9.22 6.39
CA ALA A 5 -16.19 9.01 4.96
C ALA A 5 -14.82 9.23 4.27
N ALA A 6 -14.02 10.19 4.74
CA ALA A 6 -12.69 10.47 4.20
C ALA A 6 -11.71 9.32 4.45
N PHE A 7 -11.71 8.81 5.67
CA PHE A 7 -10.92 7.64 6.03
C PHE A 7 -11.33 6.41 5.21
N ASP A 8 -12.63 6.10 5.14
CA ASP A 8 -13.12 4.92 4.40
C ASP A 8 -12.80 5.02 2.90
N TYR A 9 -12.94 6.22 2.32
CA TYR A 9 -12.57 6.45 0.92
C TYR A 9 -11.08 6.19 0.68
N LEU A 10 -10.20 6.74 1.52
CA LEU A 10 -8.75 6.55 1.40
C LEU A 10 -8.35 5.09 1.57
N LYS A 11 -8.93 4.41 2.56
CA LYS A 11 -8.67 2.99 2.82
C LYS A 11 -9.02 2.11 1.61
N ASN A 12 -10.17 2.36 0.99
CA ASN A 12 -10.62 1.60 -0.18
C ASN A 12 -9.91 1.99 -1.48
N ASN A 13 -9.21 3.13 -1.50
CA ASN A 13 -8.55 3.68 -2.69
C ASN A 13 -7.09 4.01 -2.41
N LEU A 14 -6.42 3.14 -1.65
CA LEU A 14 -5.06 3.37 -1.15
C LEU A 14 -4.06 3.61 -2.29
N ASP A 15 -4.18 2.83 -3.37
CA ASP A 15 -3.28 2.90 -4.53
C ASP A 15 -3.41 4.24 -5.27
N LEU A 16 -4.64 4.77 -5.38
CA LEU A 16 -4.88 6.09 -5.96
C LEU A 16 -4.29 7.20 -5.08
N PHE A 17 -4.44 7.07 -3.77
CA PHE A 17 -3.85 8.03 -2.83
C PHE A 17 -2.32 7.99 -2.87
N PHE A 18 -1.71 6.80 -2.88
CA PHE A 18 -0.26 6.65 -2.96
C PHE A 18 0.30 7.07 -4.33
N GLY A 19 -0.45 6.85 -5.41
CA GLY A 19 -0.12 7.40 -6.73
C GLY A 19 -0.09 8.93 -6.69
N PHE A 20 -1.11 9.56 -6.13
CA PHE A 20 -1.14 11.00 -5.93
C PHE A 20 0.02 11.50 -5.06
N MET A 21 0.34 10.78 -3.98
CA MET A 21 1.47 11.12 -3.10
C MET A 21 2.80 11.03 -3.85
N LYS A 22 3.00 10.01 -4.69
CA LYS A 22 4.19 9.83 -5.54
C LYS A 22 4.38 10.97 -6.55
N GLU A 23 3.30 11.48 -7.11
CA GLU A 23 3.37 12.58 -8.10
C GLU A 23 3.79 13.90 -7.46
N LYS A 24 3.36 14.16 -6.22
CA LYS A 24 3.59 15.44 -5.54
C LYS A 24 4.72 15.45 -4.52
N TYR A 25 5.05 14.30 -3.96
CA TYR A 25 5.98 14.15 -2.84
C TYR A 25 6.97 13.02 -3.13
N PRO A 26 8.18 13.03 -2.52
CA PRO A 26 9.14 11.94 -2.62
C PRO A 26 8.66 10.70 -1.83
N PHE A 27 7.61 10.05 -2.33
CA PHE A 27 6.89 8.94 -1.69
C PHE A 27 7.22 7.61 -2.39
N PHE A 28 8.41 7.06 -2.14
CA PHE A 28 8.88 5.82 -2.78
C PHE A 28 9.15 4.73 -1.74
N ASN A 29 9.29 3.49 -2.19
CA ASN A 29 9.53 2.38 -1.27
C ASN A 29 10.79 2.65 -0.42
N LYS A 30 10.72 2.37 0.88
CA LYS A 30 11.74 2.66 1.90
C LYS A 30 11.99 4.15 2.18
N SER A 31 11.20 5.06 1.65
CA SER A 31 11.28 6.48 2.02
C SER A 31 10.74 6.73 3.42
N ASN A 32 11.19 7.83 4.03
CA ASN A 32 10.58 8.33 5.24
C ASN A 32 9.29 9.08 4.89
N VAL A 33 8.25 8.85 5.68
CA VAL A 33 6.93 9.45 5.58
C VAL A 33 6.66 10.16 6.89
N PHE A 34 6.42 11.47 6.83
CA PHE A 34 6.08 12.26 8.01
C PHE A 34 4.56 12.43 8.10
N ILE A 35 4.02 12.51 9.33
CA ILE A 35 2.58 12.77 9.55
C ILE A 35 2.11 14.03 8.82
N ARG A 36 2.95 15.07 8.80
CA ARG A 36 2.65 16.33 8.13
C ARG A 36 2.49 16.18 6.62
N ASP A 37 3.31 15.34 5.99
CA ASP A 37 3.20 15.06 4.55
C ASP A 37 1.90 14.32 4.25
N LEU A 38 1.51 13.38 5.12
CA LEU A 38 0.22 12.70 4.99
C LEU A 38 -0.96 13.63 5.22
N GLN A 39 -0.90 14.55 6.19
CA GLN A 39 -1.93 15.56 6.40
C GLN A 39 -2.10 16.46 5.16
N TYR A 40 -1.00 16.97 4.61
CA TYR A 40 -1.05 17.74 3.36
C TYR A 40 -1.52 16.90 2.18
N GLY A 41 -1.10 15.64 2.13
CA GLY A 41 -1.55 14.66 1.15
C GLY A 41 -3.05 14.48 1.16
N VAL A 42 -3.64 14.16 2.32
CA VAL A 42 -5.08 13.99 2.51
C VAL A 42 -5.82 15.26 2.11
N LYS A 43 -5.39 16.43 2.62
CA LYS A 43 -6.00 17.72 2.29
C LYS A 43 -5.99 17.96 0.78
N ASN A 44 -4.83 17.87 0.14
CA ASN A 44 -4.67 18.19 -1.27
C ASN A 44 -5.37 17.16 -2.18
N PHE A 45 -5.41 15.89 -1.78
CA PHE A 45 -6.10 14.83 -2.51
C PHE A 45 -7.60 15.08 -2.59
N PHE A 46 -8.23 15.47 -1.47
CA PHE A 46 -9.65 15.82 -1.45
C PHE A 46 -9.93 17.17 -2.08
N GLU A 47 -9.04 18.16 -1.93
CA GLU A 47 -9.18 19.45 -2.62
C GLU A 47 -9.19 19.31 -4.15
N ARG A 48 -8.38 18.39 -4.70
CA ARG A 48 -8.42 18.06 -6.14
C ARG A 48 -9.75 17.44 -6.57
N LYS A 49 -10.47 16.79 -5.66
CA LYS A 49 -11.83 16.26 -5.86
C LYS A 49 -12.91 17.28 -5.52
N SER A 50 -12.55 18.56 -5.34
CA SER A 50 -13.44 19.64 -4.93
C SER A 50 -14.09 19.42 -3.55
N VAL A 51 -13.50 18.57 -2.71
CA VAL A 51 -13.93 18.31 -1.33
C VAL A 51 -13.00 19.03 -0.37
N LYS A 52 -13.55 19.99 0.39
CA LYS A 52 -12.82 20.65 1.47
C LYS A 52 -13.03 19.89 2.77
N LEU A 53 -11.95 19.48 3.41
CA LEU A 53 -11.93 18.93 4.77
C LEU A 53 -11.47 20.02 5.75
N SER A 54 -12.02 20.02 6.95
CA SER A 54 -11.53 20.89 8.02
C SER A 54 -10.14 20.42 8.47
N TYR A 55 -9.36 21.32 9.06
CA TYR A 55 -8.04 20.96 9.59
C TYR A 55 -8.12 19.80 10.59
N LYS A 56 -9.12 19.83 11.48
CA LYS A 56 -9.39 18.77 12.46
C LYS A 56 -9.70 17.43 11.77
N ASP A 57 -10.56 17.44 10.74
CA ASP A 57 -10.89 16.23 10.00
C ASP A 57 -9.67 15.64 9.29
N VAL A 58 -8.81 16.49 8.72
CA VAL A 58 -7.56 16.06 8.06
C VAL A 58 -6.63 15.37 9.05
N GLU A 59 -6.42 15.98 10.22
CA GLU A 59 -5.56 15.45 11.27
C GLU A 59 -6.05 14.09 11.79
N GLU A 60 -7.35 13.98 12.10
CA GLU A 60 -7.96 12.73 12.56
C GLU A 60 -7.93 11.65 11.47
N THR A 61 -8.20 12.03 10.21
CA THR A 61 -8.18 11.09 9.07
C THR A 61 -6.77 10.57 8.81
N ALA A 62 -5.76 11.46 8.78
CA ALA A 62 -4.37 11.08 8.57
C ALA A 62 -3.85 10.18 9.70
N SER A 63 -4.16 10.51 10.95
CA SER A 63 -3.74 9.71 12.10
C SER A 63 -4.33 8.30 12.07
N ARG A 64 -5.62 8.17 11.72
CA ARG A 64 -6.28 6.87 11.55
C ARG A 64 -5.71 6.08 10.38
N LEU A 65 -5.40 6.76 9.28
CA LEU A 65 -4.78 6.13 8.11
C LEU A 65 -3.42 5.54 8.48
N ILE A 66 -2.56 6.29 9.19
CA ILE A 66 -1.27 5.80 9.68
C ILE A 66 -1.45 4.56 10.55
N GLN A 67 -2.35 4.60 11.54
CA GLN A 67 -2.59 3.45 12.40
C GLN A 67 -3.03 2.20 11.62
N THR A 68 -3.78 2.38 10.53
CA THR A 68 -4.18 1.27 9.66
C THR A 68 -2.99 0.75 8.86
N LEU A 69 -2.22 1.65 8.25
CA LEU A 69 -1.02 1.30 7.49
C LEU A 69 0.08 0.65 8.34
N GLU A 70 0.19 1.04 9.61
CA GLU A 70 1.07 0.39 10.59
C GLU A 70 0.63 -1.05 10.86
N LYS A 71 -0.67 -1.26 11.10
CA LYS A 71 -1.24 -2.59 11.34
C LYS A 71 -1.09 -3.51 10.13
N ASP A 72 -1.23 -2.96 8.93
CA ASP A 72 -1.11 -3.69 7.67
C ASP A 72 0.37 -3.94 7.27
N GLY A 73 1.34 -3.45 8.05
CA GLY A 73 2.78 -3.62 7.77
C GLY A 73 3.31 -2.77 6.61
N ILE A 74 2.53 -1.79 6.17
CA ILE A 74 2.87 -0.86 5.07
C ILE A 74 3.71 0.30 5.58
N LEU A 75 3.49 0.74 6.82
CA LEU A 75 4.31 1.75 7.49
C LEU A 75 4.98 1.15 8.72
N PHE A 76 6.28 1.33 8.85
CA PHE A 76 7.01 1.01 10.08
C PHE A 76 7.33 2.28 10.84
N LYS A 77 6.89 2.38 12.09
CA LYS A 77 7.19 3.53 12.94
C LYS A 77 8.70 3.67 13.15
N VAL A 78 9.23 4.86 12.86
CA VAL A 78 10.65 5.21 13.07
C VAL A 78 10.79 6.16 14.25
N SER A 79 9.88 7.13 14.37
CA SER A 79 9.82 8.07 15.50
C SER A 79 8.36 8.47 15.80
N GLU A 80 8.15 9.42 16.70
CA GLU A 80 6.80 9.91 17.03
C GLU A 80 6.05 10.51 15.84
N ASN A 81 6.77 11.10 14.89
CA ASN A 81 6.20 11.84 13.75
C ASN A 81 6.67 11.33 12.38
N ALA A 82 7.39 10.21 12.35
CA ALA A 82 7.96 9.65 11.13
C ALA A 82 7.84 8.13 11.05
N TRP A 83 7.57 7.65 9.84
CA TRP A 83 7.43 6.26 9.47
C TRP A 83 8.29 5.95 8.26
N LYS A 84 8.62 4.69 8.09
CA LYS A 84 9.26 4.17 6.89
C LYS A 84 8.22 3.47 6.04
N LEU A 85 8.11 3.88 4.78
CA LEU A 85 7.24 3.23 3.83
C LEU A 85 7.82 1.87 3.42
N ASN A 86 7.06 0.82 3.58
CA ASN A 86 7.33 -0.52 3.06
C ASN A 86 6.18 -0.98 2.18
N TYR A 87 5.84 -0.14 1.21
CA TYR A 87 4.80 -0.45 0.25
C TYR A 87 5.43 -1.15 -0.96
N VAL A 88 5.24 -2.46 -1.02
CA VAL A 88 5.38 -3.22 -2.26
C VAL A 88 4.00 -3.18 -2.91
N PRO A 89 3.83 -2.51 -4.06
CA PRO A 89 2.58 -2.63 -4.81
C PRO A 89 2.30 -4.12 -4.96
N LYS A 90 1.08 -4.57 -4.67
CA LYS A 90 0.66 -5.89 -5.13
C LYS A 90 0.80 -5.84 -6.64
N GLU A 91 1.87 -6.42 -7.17
CA GLU A 91 1.86 -6.83 -8.55
C GLU A 91 0.63 -7.74 -8.63
N GLU A 92 -0.38 -7.32 -9.39
CA GLU A 92 -1.32 -8.29 -9.92
C GLU A 92 -0.46 -9.44 -10.44
N PRO A 93 -0.75 -10.71 -10.09
CA PRO A 93 0.05 -11.80 -10.60
C PRO A 93 0.11 -11.64 -12.11
N LYS A 94 1.30 -11.29 -12.62
CA LYS A 94 1.60 -11.43 -14.04
C LYS A 94 1.15 -12.85 -14.37
N PRO A 95 0.37 -13.07 -15.45
CA PRO A 95 -0.02 -14.42 -15.82
C PRO A 95 1.25 -15.26 -15.85
N GLU A 96 1.26 -16.25 -14.98
CA GLU A 96 2.39 -17.13 -14.70
C GLU A 96 2.84 -17.73 -16.04
N GLU A 97 3.95 -17.23 -16.57
CA GLU A 97 4.69 -17.95 -17.60
C GLU A 97 5.07 -19.29 -16.97
N ALA A 98 4.35 -20.33 -17.42
CA ALA A 98 4.54 -21.70 -17.01
C ALA A 98 6.03 -22.04 -17.01
N LYS A 99 6.58 -22.32 -15.83
CA LYS A 99 7.89 -22.98 -15.74
C LYS A 99 7.76 -24.32 -16.49
N PRO A 100 8.63 -24.62 -17.48
CA PRO A 100 8.65 -25.95 -18.05
C PRO A 100 9.05 -26.91 -16.92
N ALA A 101 8.20 -27.91 -16.68
CA ALA A 101 8.50 -29.02 -15.79
C ALA A 101 9.66 -29.81 -16.40
N GLU A 102 10.87 -29.51 -15.95
CA GLU A 102 12.05 -30.33 -16.18
C GLU A 102 12.27 -31.21 -14.95
N GLY A 103 12.26 -32.53 -15.15
CA GLY A 103 12.71 -33.48 -14.13
C GLY A 103 11.85 -34.73 -13.94
N ALA A 104 11.25 -35.28 -14.99
CA ALA A 104 10.90 -36.70 -14.99
C ALA A 104 12.19 -37.52 -15.17
N LYS A 105 12.57 -38.31 -14.16
CA LYS A 105 13.45 -39.47 -14.31
C LYS A 105 13.08 -40.53 -13.28
N PRO A 106 13.32 -41.82 -13.57
CA PRO A 106 12.25 -42.77 -13.84
C PRO A 106 12.12 -43.80 -12.73
N GLU A 107 10.92 -44.35 -12.63
CA GLU A 107 10.55 -45.47 -11.77
C GLU A 107 11.26 -46.75 -12.26
N GLU A 108 12.19 -47.27 -11.46
CA GLU A 108 12.74 -48.62 -11.62
C GLU A 108 11.73 -49.63 -11.09
N GLY A 109 11.23 -50.53 -11.96
CA GLY A 109 10.31 -51.58 -11.54
C GLY A 109 9.98 -52.61 -12.62
N LYS A 110 10.75 -53.71 -12.59
CA LYS A 110 10.41 -55.10 -13.01
C LYS A 110 10.08 -55.39 -14.49
N ALA A 111 11.03 -56.06 -15.14
CA ALA A 111 10.74 -57.06 -16.17
C ALA A 111 10.74 -58.46 -15.51
N GLU A 112 9.58 -59.09 -15.44
CA GLU A 112 9.40 -60.51 -15.14
C GLU A 112 8.99 -61.17 -16.46
N ASN A 113 9.88 -61.97 -17.05
CA ASN A 113 9.63 -62.72 -18.29
C ASN A 113 8.95 -64.06 -17.96
N ALA A 114 7.87 -64.34 -18.67
CA ALA A 114 7.31 -65.67 -18.88
C ALA A 114 7.47 -66.04 -20.37
#